data_AF-A0AAW0YEW6-F1
#
_entry.id   AF-A0AAW0YEW6-F1
#
_cell.length_a   1.000
_cell.length_b   1.000
_cell.length_c   1.000
_cell.angle_alpha   90.00
_cell.angle_beta   90.00
_cell.angle_gamma   90.00
#
_symmetry.space_group_name_H-M   'P 1'
#
loop_
_entity.id
_entity.type
_entity.pdbx_description
1 polymer ?
#
loop_
_entity_poly.entity_id
_entity_poly.type
_entity_poly.pdbx_seq_one_letter_code
_entity_poly.pdbx_strand_id
1 'polypeptide(L)'
;ARPVNILKVDIEDDEWRVFQSLSQDPIMDIIGQVAIEIHAEELNKLAPEQRLPYVRHRYDILRALEARGFTKVAYWDNKISETFTAASGAAYKTSGEIHYVNSNWYNSSFKENLTKMGVRMR
;
A
#
# COMPACT_ATOMS: atom_id res chain seq x y z
N ALA A 1 -2.72 9.78 -20.38
CA ALA A 1 -1.98 9.77 -19.11
C ALA A 1 -0.52 9.38 -19.34
N ARG A 2 0.43 9.79 -18.50
CA ARG A 2 1.84 9.34 -18.60
C ARG A 2 2.06 8.19 -17.62
N PRO A 3 2.74 7.09 -18.00
CA PRO A 3 3.10 6.03 -17.07
C PRO A 3 3.87 6.57 -15.87
N VAL A 4 3.55 6.07 -14.68
CA VAL A 4 4.21 6.42 -13.42
C VAL A 4 5.10 5.26 -12.99
N ASN A 5 6.41 5.46 -12.98
CA ASN A 5 7.36 4.41 -12.61
C ASN A 5 7.23 3.99 -11.15
N ILE A 6 7.10 4.97 -10.25
CA ILE A 6 7.02 4.78 -8.79
C ILE A 6 6.00 5.76 -8.23
N LEU A 7 5.06 5.25 -7.43
CA LEU A 7 4.19 6.03 -6.55
C LEU A 7 4.65 5.81 -5.10
N LYS A 8 5.09 6.86 -4.41
CA LYS A 8 5.29 6.84 -2.96
C LYS A 8 4.05 7.43 -2.29
N VAL A 9 3.51 6.73 -1.31
CA VAL A 9 2.42 7.20 -0.45
C VAL A 9 2.94 7.28 0.98
N ASP A 10 2.76 8.47 1.55
CA ASP A 10 3.26 8.89 2.85
C ASP A 10 2.46 10.13 3.24
N ILE A 11 1.38 9.93 3.98
CA ILE A 11 0.35 10.95 4.17
C ILE A 11 -0.16 11.01 5.60
N GLU A 12 0.63 10.51 6.55
CA GLU A 12 0.43 10.59 8.00
C GLU A 12 -0.97 10.14 8.44
N ASP A 13 -1.11 8.84 8.75
CA ASP A 13 -2.33 8.13 9.20
C ASP A 13 -3.46 7.98 8.16
N ASP A 14 -3.44 8.75 7.07
CA ASP A 14 -4.45 8.68 6.02
C ASP A 14 -4.21 7.57 4.98
N GLU A 15 -3.14 6.78 5.12
CA GLU A 15 -2.70 5.86 4.06
C GLU A 15 -3.75 4.81 3.77
N TRP A 16 -4.41 4.26 4.79
CA TRP A 16 -5.41 3.21 4.61
C TRP A 16 -6.65 3.70 3.87
N ARG A 17 -7.08 4.94 4.10
CA ARG A 17 -8.21 5.57 3.40
C ARG A 17 -7.89 5.81 1.93
N VAL A 18 -6.71 6.37 1.67
CA VAL A 18 -6.23 6.58 0.30
C VAL A 18 -6.00 5.25 -0.40
N PHE A 19 -5.49 4.24 0.29
CA PHE A 19 -5.26 2.91 -0.27
C PHE A 19 -6.55 2.21 -0.67
N GLN A 20 -7.58 2.31 0.14
CA GLN A 20 -8.89 1.77 -0.22
C GLN A 20 -9.37 2.39 -1.55
N SER A 21 -9.21 3.69 -1.71
CA SER A 21 -9.60 4.41 -2.92
C SER A 21 -8.71 4.04 -4.12
N LEU A 22 -7.38 4.09 -3.94
CA LEU A 22 -6.40 3.74 -4.97
C LEU A 22 -6.55 2.30 -5.44
N SER A 23 -6.80 1.35 -4.54
CA SER A 23 -6.98 -0.07 -4.90
C SER A 23 -8.11 -0.29 -5.92
N GLN A 24 -9.05 0.65 -6.03
CA GLN A 24 -10.16 0.61 -6.98
C GLN A 24 -9.96 1.55 -8.18
N ASP A 25 -9.02 2.48 -8.11
CA ASP A 25 -8.81 3.50 -9.13
C ASP A 25 -8.07 2.95 -10.37
N PRO A 26 -8.55 3.22 -11.61
CA PRO A 26 -7.85 2.88 -12.85
C PRO A 26 -6.42 3.45 -12.96
N ILE A 27 -6.08 4.50 -12.20
CA ILE A 27 -4.72 5.07 -12.16
C ILE A 27 -3.67 4.04 -11.76
N MET A 28 -4.04 3.00 -11.00
CA MET A 28 -3.12 1.93 -10.61
C MET A 28 -2.66 1.08 -11.78
N ASP A 29 -3.40 1.07 -12.90
CA ASP A 29 -3.04 0.30 -14.10
C ASP A 29 -1.86 0.92 -14.86
N ILE A 30 -1.54 2.18 -14.57
CA ILE A 30 -0.42 2.91 -15.15
C ILE A 30 0.73 3.14 -14.17
N ILE A 31 0.71 2.46 -13.02
CA ILE A 31 1.76 2.53 -11.99
C ILE A 31 2.60 1.24 -11.98
N GLY A 32 3.92 1.40 -12.01
CA GLY A 32 4.87 0.29 -12.02
C GLY A 32 5.26 -0.23 -10.65
N GLN A 33 5.44 0.68 -9.70
CA GLN A 33 5.88 0.36 -8.33
C GLN A 33 5.15 1.26 -7.35
N VAL A 34 4.89 0.72 -6.17
CA VAL A 34 4.21 1.45 -5.08
C VAL A 34 4.99 1.24 -3.80
N ALA A 35 5.46 2.32 -3.19
CA ALA A 35 6.11 2.35 -1.89
C ALA A 35 5.20 3.09 -0.89
N ILE A 36 5.00 2.53 0.29
CA ILE A 36 3.88 2.91 1.16
C ILE A 36 4.38 2.90 2.58
N GLU A 37 4.36 4.05 3.24
CA GLU A 37 4.45 4.04 4.68
C GLU A 37 3.10 3.61 5.26
N ILE A 38 3.10 2.69 6.22
CA ILE A 38 1.91 2.26 6.92
C ILE A 38 2.02 2.63 8.39
N HIS A 39 1.02 3.36 8.88
CA HIS A 39 0.86 3.67 10.29
C HIS A 39 -0.18 2.76 10.94
N ALA A 40 0.11 2.28 12.14
CA ALA A 40 -0.74 1.36 12.91
C ALA A 40 -0.97 1.80 14.37
N GLU A 41 -0.68 3.06 14.71
CA GLU A 41 -0.80 3.60 16.07
C GLU A 41 -2.21 3.52 16.63
N GLU A 42 -3.21 3.72 15.77
CA GLU A 42 -4.63 3.56 16.08
C GLU A 42 -4.98 2.18 16.67
N LEU A 43 -4.23 1.12 16.35
CA LEU A 43 -4.44 -0.21 16.93
C LEU A 43 -4.36 -0.20 18.47
N ASN A 44 -3.57 0.72 19.03
CA ASN A 44 -3.39 0.87 20.48
C ASN A 44 -4.59 1.51 21.16
N LYS A 45 -5.36 2.32 20.43
CA LYS A 45 -6.56 3.01 20.92
C LYS A 45 -7.78 2.10 20.93
N LEU A 46 -7.69 0.94 20.25
CA LEU A 46 -8.78 -0.03 20.11
C LEU A 46 -8.83 -1.04 21.26
N ALA A 47 -10.06 -1.38 21.65
CA ALA A 47 -10.33 -2.50 22.56
C ALA A 47 -9.88 -3.83 21.93
N PRO A 48 -9.44 -4.83 22.72
CA PRO A 48 -8.92 -6.09 22.20
C PRO A 48 -9.78 -6.77 21.12
N GLU A 49 -11.10 -6.76 21.30
CA GLU A 49 -12.08 -7.34 20.38
C GLU A 49 -12.19 -6.60 19.03
N GLN A 50 -11.78 -5.33 18.98
CA GLN A 50 -11.81 -4.50 17.77
C GLN A 50 -10.53 -4.65 16.93
N ARG A 51 -9.43 -5.13 17.53
CA ARG A 51 -8.11 -5.19 16.88
C ARG A 51 -8.06 -6.16 15.70
N LEU A 52 -8.64 -7.35 15.84
CA LEU A 52 -8.62 -8.34 14.76
C LEU A 52 -9.45 -7.88 13.53
N PRO A 53 -10.70 -7.40 13.68
CA PRO A 53 -11.44 -6.80 12.58
C PRO A 53 -10.67 -5.66 11.89
N TYR A 54 -10.01 -4.82 12.68
CA TYR A 54 -9.23 -3.69 12.19
C TYR A 54 -8.03 -4.10 11.33
N VAL A 55 -7.22 -5.06 11.80
CA VAL A 55 -6.10 -5.61 11.03
C VAL A 55 -6.59 -6.36 9.78
N ARG A 56 -7.71 -7.09 9.89
CA ARG A 56 -8.29 -7.80 8.74
C ARG A 56 -8.70 -6.86 7.62
N HIS A 57 -9.40 -5.76 7.95
CA HIS A 57 -9.81 -4.77 6.97
C HIS A 57 -8.62 -4.22 6.17
N ARG A 58 -7.52 -3.91 6.86
CA ARG A 58 -6.28 -3.43 6.23
C ARG A 58 -5.61 -4.48 5.36
N TYR A 59 -5.61 -5.74 5.80
CA TYR A 59 -5.15 -6.85 5.00
C TYR A 59 -5.97 -6.99 3.71
N ASP A 60 -7.30 -6.84 3.77
CA ASP A 60 -8.17 -6.90 2.59
C ASP A 60 -7.83 -5.81 1.57
N ILE A 61 -7.46 -4.61 2.02
CA ILE A 61 -6.98 -3.52 1.15
C ILE A 61 -5.69 -3.91 0.42
N LEU A 62 -4.72 -4.51 1.14
CA LEU A 62 -3.49 -4.99 0.51
C LEU A 62 -3.77 -6.11 -0.49
N ARG A 63 -4.72 -7.01 -0.19
CA ARG A 63 -5.15 -8.07 -1.11
C ARG A 63 -5.82 -7.52 -2.37
N ALA A 64 -6.53 -6.39 -2.27
CA ALA A 64 -7.11 -5.73 -3.44
C ALA A 64 -6.02 -5.21 -4.40
N LEU A 65 -4.90 -4.72 -3.89
CA LEU A 65 -3.74 -4.36 -4.72
C LEU A 65 -3.09 -5.58 -5.36
N GLU A 66 -2.92 -6.66 -4.59
CA GLU A 66 -2.37 -7.92 -5.11
C GLU A 66 -3.22 -8.50 -6.24
N ALA A 67 -4.55 -8.40 -6.14
CA ALA A 67 -5.47 -8.82 -7.20
C ALA A 67 -5.28 -8.04 -8.51
N ARG A 68 -4.64 -6.86 -8.48
CA ARG A 68 -4.32 -6.05 -9.66
C ARG A 68 -2.94 -6.33 -10.26
N GLY A 69 -2.22 -7.30 -9.70
CA GLY A 69 -0.90 -7.71 -10.17
C GLY A 69 0.26 -7.05 -9.43
N PHE A 70 0.00 -6.32 -8.34
CA PHE A 70 1.07 -5.84 -7.47
C PHE A 70 1.57 -6.97 -6.57
N THR A 71 2.86 -7.26 -6.64
CA THR A 71 3.53 -8.26 -5.78
C THR A 71 4.36 -7.54 -4.73
N LYS A 72 4.15 -7.86 -3.45
CA LYS A 72 4.99 -7.35 -2.36
C LYS A 72 6.41 -7.92 -2.50
N VAL A 73 7.41 -7.05 -2.56
CA VAL A 73 8.82 -7.45 -2.71
C VAL A 73 9.66 -7.15 -1.49
N ALA A 74 9.25 -6.17 -0.66
CA ALA A 74 9.97 -5.80 0.54
C ALA A 74 9.04 -5.18 1.59
N TYR A 75 9.46 -5.29 2.83
CA TYR A 75 8.93 -4.58 3.99
C TYR A 75 10.10 -4.23 4.91
N TRP A 76 10.06 -3.05 5.52
CA TRP A 76 10.97 -2.70 6.61
C TRP A 76 10.28 -1.79 7.61
N ASP A 77 10.58 -1.96 8.89
CA ASP A 77 10.12 -1.05 9.93
C ASP A 77 10.77 0.33 9.74
N ASN A 78 10.02 1.39 10.05
CA ASN A 78 10.61 2.73 9.97
C ASN A 78 11.64 2.90 11.11
N LYS A 79 12.83 3.42 10.77
CA LYS A 79 13.95 3.56 11.71
C LYS A 79 13.63 4.52 12.87
N ILE A 80 12.72 5.47 12.63
CA ILE A 80 12.26 6.48 13.58
C ILE A 80 10.77 6.27 13.87
N SER A 81 10.28 5.03 13.97
CA SER A 81 8.87 4.83 14.35
C SER A 81 8.66 5.12 15.85
N GLU A 82 7.48 5.64 16.16
CA GLU A 82 6.93 5.54 17.49
C GLU A 82 6.92 4.07 17.94
N THR A 83 7.18 3.88 19.23
CA THR A 83 7.28 2.55 19.84
C THR A 83 6.18 2.44 20.88
N PHE A 84 5.20 1.59 20.60
CA PHE A 84 4.16 1.28 21.58
C PHE A 84 4.72 0.40 22.68
N THR A 85 4.49 0.76 23.93
CA THR A 85 4.82 -0.07 25.10
C THR A 85 3.54 -0.71 25.65
N ALA A 86 3.43 -2.03 25.56
CA ALA A 86 2.35 -2.78 26.20
C ALA A 86 2.47 -2.73 27.73
N ALA A 87 1.37 -3.02 28.44
CA ALA A 87 1.37 -3.12 29.91
C ALA A 87 2.38 -4.16 30.45
N SER A 88 2.79 -5.11 29.61
CA SER A 88 3.86 -6.09 29.89
C SER A 88 5.28 -5.53 29.76
N GLY A 89 5.45 -4.27 29.36
CA GLY A 89 6.74 -3.65 29.02
C GLY A 89 7.24 -3.98 27.61
N ALA A 90 6.47 -4.73 26.81
CA ALA A 90 6.87 -5.08 25.45
C ALA A 90 6.74 -3.87 24.50
N ALA A 91 7.77 -3.64 23.70
CA ALA A 91 7.86 -2.56 22.73
C ALA A 91 7.55 -3.04 21.31
N TYR A 92 6.69 -2.34 20.58
CA TYR A 92 6.31 -2.68 19.19
C TYR A 92 6.43 -1.47 18.28
N LYS A 93 6.97 -1.69 17.08
CA LYS A 93 7.02 -0.69 16.00
C LYS A 93 5.62 -0.51 15.41
N THR A 94 5.18 0.75 15.29
CA THR A 94 3.83 1.09 14.78
C THR A 94 3.85 1.62 13.35
N SER A 95 5.03 1.82 12.76
CA SER A 95 5.16 2.21 11.36
C SER A 95 6.23 1.44 10.61
N GLY A 96 6.03 1.30 9.31
CA GLY A 96 6.93 0.62 8.39
C GLY A 96 6.59 0.91 6.94
N GLU A 97 7.51 0.62 6.04
CA GLU A 97 7.29 0.79 4.60
C GLU A 97 7.09 -0.56 3.92
N ILE A 98 6.06 -0.64 3.07
CA ILE A 98 5.82 -1.77 2.18
C ILE A 98 6.13 -1.35 0.74
N HIS A 99 6.88 -2.18 0.02
CA HIS A 99 7.16 -2.00 -1.39
C HIS A 99 6.50 -3.08 -2.25
N TYR A 100 5.76 -2.64 -3.27
CA TYR A 100 5.09 -3.46 -4.27
C TYR A 100 5.61 -3.18 -5.68
N VAL A 101 5.73 -4.23 -6.48
CA VAL A 101 6.04 -4.16 -7.91
C VAL A 101 4.86 -4.71 -8.71
N ASN A 102 4.37 -3.94 -9.68
CA ASN A 102 3.33 -4.40 -10.60
C ASN A 102 3.94 -5.40 -11.60
N SER A 103 3.58 -6.67 -11.48
CA SER A 103 4.02 -7.73 -12.40
C SER A 103 3.48 -7.52 -13.83
N ASN A 104 2.48 -6.66 -14.01
CA ASN A 104 2.00 -6.26 -15.33
C ASN A 104 2.81 -5.10 -15.94
N TRP A 105 3.70 -4.46 -15.19
CA TRP A 105 4.41 -3.26 -15.64
C TRP A 105 5.20 -3.51 -16.93
N TYR A 106 4.94 -2.70 -17.96
CA TYR A 106 5.61 -2.77 -19.27
C TYR A 106 5.47 -4.10 -20.03
N ASN A 107 4.59 -5.02 -19.60
CA ASN A 107 4.23 -6.19 -20.39
C ASN A 107 3.31 -5.83 -21.58
N SER A 108 2.98 -6.79 -22.43
CA SER A 108 2.12 -6.55 -23.60
C SER A 108 0.75 -5.98 -23.23
N SER A 109 0.10 -6.50 -22.18
CA SER A 109 -1.21 -6.04 -21.70
C SER A 109 -1.18 -4.59 -21.19
N PHE A 110 -0.10 -4.19 -20.52
CA PHE A 110 0.12 -2.82 -20.10
C PHE A 110 0.24 -1.86 -21.27
N LYS A 111 1.02 -2.23 -22.30
CA LYS A 111 1.16 -1.43 -23.53
C LYS A 111 -0.17 -1.30 -24.28
N GLU A 112 -0.96 -2.36 -24.31
CA GLU A 112 -2.30 -2.37 -24.88
C GLU A 112 -3.24 -1.43 -24.10
N ASN A 113 -3.24 -1.50 -22.77
CA ASN A 113 -4.05 -0.61 -21.92
C ASN A 113 -3.66 0.86 -22.09
N LEU A 114 -2.37 1.17 -22.13
CA LEU A 114 -1.88 2.52 -22.45
C LEU A 114 -2.39 3.00 -23.82
N THR A 115 -2.37 2.13 -24.81
CA THR A 115 -2.87 2.44 -26.16
C THR A 115 -4.38 2.72 -26.15
N LYS A 116 -5.17 1.90 -25.46
CA LYS A 116 -6.62 2.12 -25.25
C LYS A 116 -6.92 3.43 -24.52
N MET A 117 -6.04 3.85 -23.62
CA MET A 117 -6.11 5.13 -22.91
C MET A 117 -5.58 6.33 -23.72
N GLY A 118 -5.23 6.14 -25.01
CA GLY A 118 -4.71 7.20 -25.89
C GLY A 118 -3.28 7.62 -25.57
N VAL A 119 -2.53 6.84 -24.82
CA VAL A 119 -1.13 7.11 -24.48
C VAL A 119 -0.24 6.60 -25.60
N ARG A 120 0.38 7.52 -26.34
CA ARG A 120 1.37 7.16 -27.37
C ARG A 120 2.70 6.81 -26.71
N MET A 121 3.11 5.56 -26.83
CA MET A 121 4.48 5.15 -26.50
C MET A 121 5.38 5.59 -27.66
N ARG A 122 6.38 6.42 -27.36
CA ARG A 122 7.43 6.81 -28.30
C ARG A 122 8.55 5.78 -28.31
#